data_AF-A0A9X3JM35-F1
#
_entry.id   AF-A0A9X3JM35-F1
#
_cell.length_a   1.000
_cell.length_b   1.000
_cell.length_c   1.000
_cell.angle_alpha   90.00
_cell.angle_beta   90.00
_cell.angle_gamma   90.00
#
_symmetry.space_group_name_H-M   'P 1'
#
loop_
_entity.id
_entity.type
_entity.pdbx_description
1 polymer ?
#
loop_
_entity_poly.entity_id
_entity_poly.type
_entity_poly.pdbx_seq_one_letter_code
_entity_poly.pdbx_strand_id
1 'polypeptide(L)'
;MTPPDGDGDAAPGAAGDTLLRMTDEVSIDVRRRTQTFETARCAVLYPAIAEAAHRVGAAAVGLVDVGCSPGLDLQVDRVGLTYGNGQVLGDPSSPVQLSALLRGDRRLPARAIPDVVARIGIDRDPLDVTDAAVVRRLHACLAPGQPEQAARLDVELALAATAPPLLLRGDPVELLPEAVARVPADALAVVTTTWALSQLPLEQRLRFLHRLDDAAAGRPVAWVSAEGVGVAPAVPTLGDRRASGHSIIGLALVEQSTLRAEAVGRCWSRGRLLSWLAPAGSPTP
;
A
#
# COMPACT_ATOMS: atom_id res chain seq x y z
N MET A 1 -14.26 -68.81 17.96
CA MET A 1 -14.96 -68.35 16.75
C MET A 1 -14.66 -66.86 16.62
N THR A 2 -13.89 -66.54 15.60
CA THR A 2 -13.18 -65.30 15.25
C THR A 2 -14.16 -64.14 14.95
N PRO A 3 -13.78 -62.86 15.14
CA PRO A 3 -14.63 -61.71 14.82
C PRO A 3 -14.62 -61.43 13.31
N PRO A 4 -15.56 -60.62 12.77
CA PRO A 4 -15.32 -59.88 11.55
C PRO A 4 -14.89 -58.44 11.86
N ASP A 5 -13.70 -58.11 11.39
CA ASP A 5 -13.21 -56.76 11.14
C ASP A 5 -14.11 -56.06 10.12
N GLY A 6 -14.40 -54.78 10.38
CA GLY A 6 -15.17 -53.90 9.52
C GLY A 6 -14.48 -52.55 9.45
N ASP A 7 -13.57 -52.48 8.48
CA ASP A 7 -12.75 -51.36 8.05
C ASP A 7 -13.51 -50.03 7.91
N GLY A 8 -12.85 -48.94 8.31
CA GLY A 8 -13.41 -47.59 8.31
C GLY A 8 -12.38 -46.50 8.57
N ASP A 9 -11.14 -46.72 8.14
CA ASP A 9 -10.11 -45.67 8.06
C ASP A 9 -10.15 -45.03 6.66
N ALA A 10 -10.94 -43.96 6.52
CA ALA A 10 -10.88 -42.96 5.45
C ALA A 10 -11.90 -41.84 5.80
N ALA A 11 -11.59 -40.56 5.94
CA ALA A 11 -10.36 -39.81 5.81
C ALA A 11 -10.58 -38.48 6.59
N PRO A 12 -9.84 -38.20 7.68
CA PRO A 12 -9.87 -36.88 8.32
C PRO A 12 -9.19 -35.80 7.46
N GLY A 13 -8.31 -36.20 6.53
CA GLY A 13 -7.54 -35.28 5.68
C GLY A 13 -8.37 -34.60 4.59
N ALA A 14 -9.28 -35.32 3.93
CA ALA A 14 -10.05 -34.77 2.81
C ALA A 14 -11.05 -33.68 3.26
N ALA A 15 -11.63 -33.82 4.46
CA ALA A 15 -12.53 -32.81 5.02
C ALA A 15 -11.77 -31.55 5.47
N GLY A 16 -10.57 -31.70 6.05
CA GLY A 16 -9.69 -30.58 6.40
C GLY A 16 -9.20 -29.80 5.18
N ASP A 17 -8.76 -30.51 4.13
CA ASP A 17 -8.31 -29.91 2.87
C ASP A 17 -9.46 -29.23 2.12
N THR A 18 -10.67 -29.80 2.18
CA THR A 18 -11.87 -29.19 1.58
C THR A 18 -12.32 -27.95 2.36
N LEU A 19 -12.24 -27.96 3.69
CA LEU A 19 -12.57 -26.79 4.51
C LEU A 19 -11.56 -25.66 4.29
N LEU A 20 -10.26 -25.98 4.22
CA LEU A 20 -9.18 -25.03 3.92
C LEU A 20 -9.34 -24.43 2.52
N ARG A 21 -9.62 -25.25 1.50
CA ARG A 21 -9.93 -24.77 0.14
C ARG A 21 -11.18 -23.90 0.11
N MET A 22 -12.25 -24.27 0.81
CA MET A 22 -13.46 -23.46 0.87
C MET A 22 -13.21 -22.12 1.59
N THR A 23 -12.38 -22.08 2.63
CA THR A 23 -11.99 -20.80 3.27
C THR A 23 -11.11 -19.95 2.37
N ASP A 24 -10.18 -20.52 1.62
CA ASP A 24 -9.33 -19.77 0.68
C ASP A 24 -10.15 -19.26 -0.52
N GLU A 25 -11.01 -20.10 -1.11
CA GLU A 25 -11.88 -19.75 -2.23
C GLU A 25 -12.91 -18.67 -1.82
N VAL A 26 -13.50 -18.76 -0.61
CA VAL A 26 -14.41 -17.73 -0.07
C VAL A 26 -13.64 -16.44 0.28
N SER A 27 -12.42 -16.53 0.78
CA SER A 27 -11.57 -15.35 1.06
C SER A 27 -11.18 -14.61 -0.22
N ILE A 28 -10.83 -15.36 -1.27
CA ILE A 28 -10.54 -14.82 -2.60
C ILE A 28 -11.81 -14.20 -3.21
N ASP A 29 -12.97 -14.84 -3.09
CA ASP A 29 -14.23 -14.32 -3.65
C ASP A 29 -14.73 -13.07 -2.89
N VAL A 30 -14.59 -13.01 -1.57
CA VAL A 30 -14.87 -11.80 -0.78
C VAL A 30 -13.89 -10.68 -1.12
N ARG A 31 -12.58 -10.96 -1.24
CA ARG A 31 -11.58 -9.97 -1.67
C ARG A 31 -11.88 -9.43 -3.07
N ARG A 32 -12.21 -10.32 -4.01
CA ARG A 32 -12.63 -9.97 -5.38
C ARG A 32 -13.92 -9.15 -5.40
N ARG A 33 -14.84 -9.34 -4.44
CA ARG A 33 -16.07 -8.54 -4.30
C ARG A 33 -15.85 -7.20 -3.58
N THR A 34 -14.82 -7.07 -2.74
CA THR A 34 -14.54 -5.85 -1.94
C THR A 34 -13.42 -4.97 -2.49
N GLN A 35 -12.91 -5.24 -3.70
CA GLN A 35 -11.91 -4.40 -4.37
C GLN A 35 -12.52 -3.03 -4.72
N THR A 36 -12.60 -2.14 -3.73
CA THR A 36 -12.97 -0.74 -3.91
C THR A 36 -11.77 0.02 -4.44
N PHE A 37 -11.96 0.74 -5.53
CA PHE A 37 -11.00 1.70 -6.04
C PHE A 37 -10.89 2.87 -5.04
N GLU A 38 -9.86 2.83 -4.17
CA GLU A 38 -9.71 3.77 -3.06
C GLU A 38 -8.52 4.71 -3.30
N THR A 39 -8.80 5.99 -3.55
CA THR A 39 -7.78 6.99 -3.90
C THR A 39 -7.37 7.88 -2.72
N ALA A 40 -8.10 7.87 -1.61
CA ALA A 40 -7.81 8.71 -0.44
C ALA A 40 -6.45 8.42 0.21
N ARG A 41 -5.86 7.27 -0.09
CA ARG A 41 -4.53 6.84 0.38
C ARG A 41 -3.42 7.76 -0.13
N CYS A 42 -3.60 8.37 -1.30
CA CYS A 42 -2.65 9.33 -1.86
C CYS A 42 -2.34 10.50 -0.91
N ALA A 43 -3.35 10.98 -0.16
CA ALA A 43 -3.19 12.05 0.82
C ALA A 43 -2.31 11.65 2.03
N VAL A 44 -2.16 10.35 2.27
CA VAL A 44 -1.29 9.80 3.31
C VAL A 44 0.09 9.51 2.75
N LEU A 45 0.13 8.87 1.58
CA LEU A 45 1.36 8.43 0.93
C LEU A 45 2.23 9.60 0.45
N TYR A 46 1.63 10.63 -0.17
CA TYR A 46 2.38 11.72 -0.77
C TYR A 46 3.37 12.39 0.19
N PRO A 47 2.93 12.94 1.35
CA PRO A 47 3.86 13.61 2.26
C PRO A 47 4.92 12.66 2.84
N ALA A 48 4.59 11.38 3.04
CA ALA A 48 5.54 10.40 3.56
C ALA A 48 6.60 9.98 2.54
N ILE A 49 6.22 9.81 1.27
CA ILE A 49 7.14 9.51 0.16
C ILE A 49 8.06 10.71 -0.09
N ALA A 50 7.51 11.93 -0.15
CA ALA A 50 8.29 13.15 -0.33
C ALA A 50 9.29 13.37 0.82
N GLU A 51 8.89 13.09 2.06
CA GLU A 51 9.77 13.14 3.24
C GLU A 51 10.87 12.07 3.17
N ALA A 52 10.54 10.83 2.79
CA ALA A 52 11.55 9.77 2.65
C ALA A 52 12.61 10.11 1.60
N ALA A 53 12.17 10.60 0.43
CA ALA A 53 13.07 11.04 -0.63
C ALA A 53 13.95 12.22 -0.19
N HIS A 54 13.39 13.18 0.55
CA HIS A 54 14.11 14.33 1.08
C HIS A 54 15.23 13.91 2.04
N ARG A 55 14.97 12.97 2.95
CA ARG A 55 15.95 12.52 3.96
C ARG A 55 17.22 11.93 3.39
N VAL A 56 17.12 11.30 2.22
CA VAL A 56 18.26 10.68 1.53
C VAL A 56 18.78 11.53 0.36
N GLY A 57 18.20 12.72 0.14
CA GLY A 57 18.60 13.63 -0.95
C GLY A 57 18.34 13.07 -2.35
N ALA A 58 17.31 12.23 -2.53
CA ALA A 58 17.02 11.60 -3.80
C ALA A 58 16.50 12.62 -4.85
N ALA A 59 17.07 12.58 -6.05
CA ALA A 59 16.59 13.36 -7.20
C ALA A 59 15.50 12.65 -8.01
N ALA A 60 15.38 11.33 -7.85
CA ALA A 60 14.37 10.49 -8.49
C ALA A 60 13.95 9.35 -7.55
N VAL A 61 12.73 8.85 -7.73
CA VAL A 61 12.19 7.72 -6.97
C VAL A 61 11.57 6.67 -7.91
N GLY A 62 11.64 5.40 -7.51
CA GLY A 62 10.82 4.33 -8.07
C GLY A 62 9.82 3.85 -7.03
N LEU A 63 8.55 3.84 -7.38
CA LEU A 63 7.47 3.40 -6.49
C LEU A 63 7.23 1.90 -6.65
N VAL A 64 7.21 1.18 -5.54
CA VAL A 64 6.95 -0.26 -5.47
C VAL A 64 5.78 -0.51 -4.51
N ASP A 65 4.59 -0.81 -5.02
CA ASP A 65 3.39 -1.03 -4.20
C ASP A 65 3.16 -2.51 -3.93
N VAL A 66 3.19 -2.90 -2.66
CA VAL A 66 3.06 -4.29 -2.20
C VAL A 66 1.62 -4.56 -1.75
N GLY A 67 0.99 -5.57 -2.35
CA GLY A 67 -0.44 -5.80 -2.22
C GLY A 67 -1.24 -4.80 -3.04
N CYS A 68 -0.75 -4.51 -4.26
CA CYS A 68 -1.14 -3.32 -5.01
C CYS A 68 -2.65 -3.26 -5.24
N SER A 69 -3.25 -2.13 -4.84
CA SER A 69 -4.67 -1.89 -5.10
C SER A 69 -4.86 -1.33 -6.52
N PRO A 70 -6.03 -1.49 -7.16
CA PRO A 70 -6.28 -0.89 -8.47
C PRO A 70 -6.29 0.65 -8.43
N GLY A 71 -6.21 1.27 -7.25
CA GLY A 71 -6.29 2.72 -7.05
C GLY A 71 -5.07 3.48 -7.58
N LEU A 72 -4.87 4.68 -7.05
CA LEU A 72 -3.86 5.64 -7.55
C LEU A 72 -2.58 5.70 -6.72
N ASP A 73 -2.33 4.70 -5.86
CA ASP A 73 -1.17 4.67 -4.96
C ASP A 73 0.14 4.79 -5.74
N LEU A 74 0.24 4.12 -6.90
CA LEU A 74 1.38 4.21 -7.82
C LEU A 74 1.36 5.44 -8.72
N GLN A 75 0.38 6.33 -8.62
CA GLN A 75 0.21 7.58 -9.38
C GLN A 75 0.09 8.78 -8.44
N VAL A 76 0.53 8.61 -7.19
CA VAL A 76 0.42 9.59 -6.10
C VAL A 76 1.04 10.95 -6.44
N ASP A 77 2.10 11.00 -7.25
CA ASP A 77 2.74 12.23 -7.75
C ASP A 77 1.89 12.98 -8.78
N ARG A 78 0.89 12.33 -9.38
CA ARG A 78 0.09 12.84 -10.51
C ARG A 78 -1.32 13.27 -10.11
N VAL A 79 -1.64 13.26 -8.82
CA VAL A 79 -2.92 13.75 -8.28
C VAL A 79 -2.73 15.08 -7.57
N GLY A 80 -3.75 15.93 -7.57
CA GLY A 80 -3.77 17.13 -6.74
C GLY A 80 -4.34 16.83 -5.36
N LEU A 81 -3.74 17.37 -4.31
CA LEU A 81 -4.11 17.10 -2.91
C LEU A 81 -4.35 18.40 -2.17
N THR A 82 -5.58 18.59 -1.67
CA THR A 82 -5.94 19.72 -0.81
C THR A 82 -6.25 19.26 0.60
N TYR A 83 -5.59 19.87 1.60
CA TYR A 83 -5.81 19.54 3.00
C TYR A 83 -6.71 20.56 3.70
N GLY A 84 -7.39 20.13 4.76
CA GLY A 84 -8.35 20.98 5.51
C GLY A 84 -7.79 22.28 6.10
N ASN A 85 -6.46 22.43 6.17
CA ASN A 85 -5.78 23.67 6.59
C ASN A 85 -5.35 24.57 5.41
N GLY A 86 -5.75 24.24 4.19
CA GLY A 86 -5.41 24.96 2.96
C GLY A 86 -4.06 24.58 2.33
N GLN A 87 -3.30 23.64 2.89
CA GLN A 87 -2.11 23.13 2.21
C GLN A 87 -2.51 22.41 0.92
N VAL A 88 -1.76 22.67 -0.15
CA VAL A 88 -1.89 21.99 -1.44
C VAL A 88 -0.57 21.27 -1.74
N LEU A 89 -0.66 19.98 -2.09
CA LEU A 89 0.46 19.12 -2.51
C LEU A 89 0.08 18.39 -3.80
N GLY A 90 1.06 17.74 -4.43
CA GLY A 90 0.85 17.04 -5.69
C GLY A 90 0.69 17.97 -6.88
N ASP A 91 0.02 17.48 -7.92
CA ASP A 91 -0.16 18.19 -9.18
C ASP A 91 -1.45 19.04 -9.17
N PRO A 92 -1.36 20.38 -9.09
CA PRO A 92 -2.53 21.26 -9.10
C PRO A 92 -3.26 21.26 -10.46
N SER A 93 -2.63 20.78 -11.53
CA SER A 93 -3.23 20.68 -12.87
C SER A 93 -3.91 19.33 -13.13
N SER A 94 -3.75 18.37 -12.21
CA SER A 94 -4.32 17.04 -12.37
C SER A 94 -5.85 17.09 -12.48
N PRO A 95 -6.47 16.30 -13.37
CA PRO A 95 -7.92 16.17 -13.40
C PRO A 95 -8.46 15.45 -12.15
N VAL A 96 -7.59 14.75 -11.41
CA VAL A 96 -7.92 14.10 -10.14
C VAL A 96 -7.50 15.00 -8.99
N GLN A 97 -8.48 15.63 -8.36
CA GLN A 97 -8.31 16.46 -7.17
C GLN A 97 -8.90 15.75 -5.96
N LEU A 98 -8.04 15.42 -4.99
CA LEU A 98 -8.40 14.72 -3.78
C LEU A 98 -8.30 15.65 -2.57
N SER A 99 -9.08 15.38 -1.53
CA SER A 99 -9.04 16.15 -0.30
C SER A 99 -8.96 15.28 0.94
N ALA A 100 -8.27 15.79 1.95
CA ALA A 100 -8.16 15.14 3.26
C ALA A 100 -8.21 16.17 4.39
N LEU A 101 -8.83 15.80 5.50
CA LEU A 101 -8.87 16.62 6.71
C LEU A 101 -7.60 16.39 7.53
N LEU A 102 -7.10 17.44 8.17
CA LEU A 102 -5.99 17.35 9.10
C LEU A 102 -6.48 17.42 10.55
N ARG A 103 -5.93 16.56 11.40
CA ARG A 103 -6.16 16.56 12.84
C ARG A 103 -4.92 17.01 13.58
N GLY A 104 -5.09 18.04 14.42
CA GLY A 104 -4.01 18.71 15.15
C GLY A 104 -3.39 19.85 14.35
N ASP A 105 -2.44 20.56 14.99
CA ASP A 105 -1.93 21.83 14.47
C ASP A 105 -0.67 21.69 13.60
N ARG A 106 -0.12 20.47 13.51
CA ARG A 106 1.09 20.22 12.73
C ARG A 106 0.78 20.21 11.24
N ARG A 107 1.61 20.93 10.49
CA ARG A 107 1.59 20.95 9.03
C ARG A 107 2.26 19.71 8.46
N LEU A 108 1.79 19.28 7.29
CA LEU A 108 2.48 18.26 6.50
C LEU A 108 3.78 18.85 5.91
N PRO A 109 4.82 18.01 5.68
CA PRO A 109 6.00 18.43 4.94
C PRO A 109 5.62 19.02 3.57
N ALA A 110 5.97 20.28 3.35
CA ALA A 110 5.73 20.97 2.08
C ALA A 110 6.84 20.64 1.06
N ARG A 111 6.99 19.35 0.77
CA ARG A 111 8.01 18.80 -0.14
C ARG A 111 7.31 18.19 -1.36
N ALA A 112 7.93 18.31 -2.52
CA ALA A 112 7.51 17.59 -3.72
C ALA A 112 8.10 16.18 -3.71
N ILE A 113 7.37 15.21 -4.25
CA ILE A 113 7.97 13.94 -4.66
C ILE A 113 8.91 14.27 -5.83
N PRO A 114 10.17 13.79 -5.85
CA PRO A 114 11.05 13.92 -7.01
C PRO A 114 10.51 13.18 -8.23
N ASP A 115 11.26 13.19 -9.34
CA ASP A 115 10.80 12.51 -10.55
C ASP A 115 10.53 11.02 -10.31
N VAL A 116 9.36 10.54 -10.74
CA VAL A 116 8.94 9.16 -10.56
C VAL A 116 9.29 8.37 -11.81
N VAL A 117 10.43 7.70 -11.78
CA VAL A 117 11.05 7.04 -12.95
C VAL A 117 10.66 5.57 -13.11
N ALA A 118 10.04 4.97 -12.09
CA ALA A 118 9.55 3.60 -12.13
C ALA A 118 8.29 3.42 -11.28
N ARG A 119 7.37 2.59 -11.75
CA ARG A 119 6.10 2.24 -11.07
C ARG A 119 5.92 0.73 -11.16
N ILE A 120 6.00 0.04 -10.04
CA ILE A 120 5.88 -1.42 -9.97
C ILE A 120 4.81 -1.78 -8.95
N GLY A 121 3.81 -2.55 -9.37
CA GLY A 121 2.80 -3.12 -8.48
C GLY A 121 3.03 -4.61 -8.30
N ILE A 122 2.92 -5.10 -7.07
CA ILE A 122 3.07 -6.52 -6.75
C ILE A 122 1.80 -6.99 -6.05
N ASP A 123 1.12 -7.97 -6.62
CA ASP A 123 -0.05 -8.60 -5.98
C ASP A 123 -0.19 -10.06 -6.44
N ARG A 124 -1.01 -10.84 -5.73
CA ARG A 124 -1.38 -12.20 -6.16
C ARG A 124 -2.35 -12.17 -7.34
N ASP A 125 -3.21 -11.15 -7.40
CA ASP A 125 -4.21 -10.94 -8.44
C ASP A 125 -4.23 -9.45 -8.86
N PRO A 126 -3.13 -8.92 -9.43
CA PRO A 126 -3.03 -7.52 -9.79
C PRO A 126 -4.06 -7.18 -10.88
N LEU A 127 -4.67 -6.01 -10.74
CA LEU A 127 -5.68 -5.49 -11.65
C LEU A 127 -5.06 -4.50 -12.63
N ASP A 128 -5.14 -4.83 -13.93
CA ASP A 128 -4.70 -3.96 -15.01
C ASP A 128 -5.86 -3.05 -15.44
N VAL A 129 -5.76 -1.77 -15.10
CA VAL A 129 -6.78 -0.75 -15.43
C VAL A 129 -6.81 -0.38 -16.92
N THR A 130 -5.89 -0.89 -17.73
CA THR A 130 -5.95 -0.76 -19.20
C THR A 130 -6.83 -1.84 -19.84
N ASP A 131 -7.16 -2.91 -19.10
CA ASP A 131 -8.10 -3.94 -19.55
C ASP A 131 -9.55 -3.46 -19.37
N ALA A 132 -10.27 -3.37 -20.48
CA ALA A 132 -11.68 -2.98 -20.50
C ALA A 132 -12.58 -3.91 -19.65
N ALA A 133 -12.22 -5.18 -19.47
CA ALA A 133 -12.94 -6.10 -18.58
C ALA A 133 -12.74 -5.75 -17.10
N VAL A 134 -11.52 -5.39 -16.71
CA VAL A 134 -11.20 -4.90 -15.36
C VAL A 134 -11.92 -3.58 -15.10
N VAL A 135 -11.89 -2.64 -16.04
CA VAL A 135 -12.63 -1.36 -15.93
C VAL A 135 -14.12 -1.60 -15.71
N ARG A 136 -14.77 -2.42 -16.56
CA ARG A 136 -16.20 -2.77 -16.39
C ARG A 136 -16.49 -3.38 -15.02
N ARG A 137 -15.58 -4.22 -14.51
CA ARG A 137 -15.72 -4.83 -13.19
C ARG A 137 -15.66 -3.78 -12.08
N LEU A 138 -14.73 -2.83 -12.14
CA LEU A 138 -14.62 -1.76 -11.16
C LEU A 138 -15.88 -0.87 -11.12
N HIS A 139 -16.47 -0.57 -12.29
CA HIS A 139 -17.77 0.11 -12.34
C HIS A 139 -18.90 -0.71 -11.71
N ALA A 140 -18.91 -2.03 -11.92
CA ALA A 140 -19.93 -2.91 -11.34
C ALA A 140 -19.83 -3.01 -9.80
N CYS A 141 -18.69 -2.65 -9.20
CA CYS A 141 -18.51 -2.57 -7.76
C CYS A 141 -19.08 -1.27 -7.14
N LEU A 142 -19.48 -0.28 -7.95
CA LEU A 142 -20.12 0.93 -7.45
C LEU A 142 -21.57 0.65 -7.03
N ALA A 143 -22.01 1.29 -5.96
CA ALA A 143 -23.41 1.24 -5.55
C ALA A 143 -24.31 1.82 -6.65
N PRO A 144 -25.50 1.24 -6.90
CA PRO A 144 -26.41 1.73 -7.92
C PRO A 144 -26.86 3.18 -7.63
N GLY A 145 -27.06 3.97 -8.68
CA GLY A 145 -27.58 5.34 -8.56
C GLY A 145 -26.54 6.39 -8.14
N GLN A 146 -25.24 6.15 -8.37
CA GLN A 146 -24.15 7.08 -8.02
C GLN A 146 -23.42 7.60 -9.28
N PRO A 147 -24.05 8.43 -10.13
CA PRO A 147 -23.45 8.90 -11.39
C PRO A 147 -22.18 9.72 -11.18
N GLU A 148 -22.12 10.52 -10.10
CA GLU A 148 -20.93 11.30 -9.74
C GLU A 148 -19.73 10.41 -9.38
N GLN A 149 -19.98 9.32 -8.64
CA GLN A 149 -18.94 8.35 -8.29
C GLN A 149 -18.43 7.59 -9.52
N ALA A 150 -19.31 7.28 -10.48
CA ALA A 150 -18.93 6.66 -11.74
C ALA A 150 -18.07 7.60 -12.60
N ALA A 151 -18.50 8.86 -12.77
CA ALA A 151 -17.73 9.86 -13.50
C ALA A 151 -16.36 10.15 -12.85
N ARG A 152 -16.30 10.16 -11.51
CA ARG A 152 -15.03 10.26 -10.78
C ARG A 152 -14.12 9.06 -11.07
N LEU A 153 -14.68 7.84 -11.02
CA LEU A 153 -13.93 6.63 -11.33
C LEU A 153 -13.38 6.66 -12.78
N ASP A 154 -14.16 7.14 -13.76
CA ASP A 154 -13.71 7.30 -15.14
C ASP A 154 -12.48 8.20 -15.24
N VAL A 155 -12.49 9.35 -14.56
CA VAL A 155 -11.36 10.30 -14.54
C VAL A 155 -10.14 9.69 -13.85
N GLU A 156 -10.33 9.00 -12.73
CA GLU A 156 -9.25 8.33 -12.00
C GLU A 156 -8.62 7.19 -12.82
N LEU A 157 -9.44 6.35 -13.49
CA LEU A 157 -8.97 5.29 -14.38
C LEU A 157 -8.24 5.85 -15.60
N ALA A 158 -8.77 6.93 -16.20
CA ALA A 158 -8.10 7.61 -17.31
C ALA A 158 -6.73 8.13 -16.90
N LEU A 159 -6.59 8.75 -15.72
CA LEU A 159 -5.29 9.18 -15.20
C LEU A 159 -4.35 7.98 -15.02
N ALA A 160 -4.81 6.90 -14.39
CA ALA A 160 -4.01 5.69 -14.16
C ALA A 160 -3.48 5.09 -15.46
N ALA A 161 -4.33 5.02 -16.49
CA ALA A 161 -3.99 4.46 -17.80
C ALA A 161 -2.91 5.25 -18.56
N THR A 162 -2.67 6.53 -18.24
CA THR A 162 -1.62 7.33 -18.90
C THR A 162 -0.19 6.99 -18.44
N ALA A 163 -0.03 6.30 -17.32
CA ALA A 163 1.26 5.75 -16.89
C ALA A 163 1.04 4.38 -16.21
N PRO A 164 0.79 3.33 -17.00
CA PRO A 164 0.51 2.02 -16.46
C PRO A 164 1.74 1.48 -15.71
N PRO A 165 1.59 0.94 -14.49
CA PRO A 165 2.70 0.34 -13.77
C PRO A 165 3.07 -1.01 -14.37
N LEU A 166 4.30 -1.45 -14.11
CA LEU A 166 4.66 -2.85 -14.30
C LEU A 166 4.00 -3.69 -13.20
N LEU A 167 3.12 -4.62 -13.57
CA LEU A 167 2.43 -5.49 -12.64
C LEU A 167 3.13 -6.85 -12.53
N LEU A 168 3.55 -7.21 -11.33
CA LEU A 168 4.15 -8.49 -11.01
C LEU A 168 3.13 -9.34 -10.27
N ARG A 169 2.76 -10.48 -10.87
CA ARG A 169 1.82 -11.43 -10.29
C ARG A 169 2.57 -12.51 -9.51
N GLY A 170 2.29 -12.64 -8.22
CA GLY A 170 2.83 -13.72 -7.38
C GLY A 170 2.72 -13.39 -5.89
N ASP A 171 3.53 -14.05 -5.07
CA ASP A 171 3.56 -13.72 -3.63
C ASP A 171 4.19 -12.33 -3.42
N PRO A 172 3.47 -11.36 -2.82
CA PRO A 172 3.96 -9.99 -2.72
C PRO A 172 5.22 -9.85 -1.85
N VAL A 173 5.42 -10.74 -0.89
CA VAL A 173 6.60 -10.73 -0.03
C VAL A 173 7.80 -11.28 -0.79
N GLU A 174 7.63 -12.38 -1.51
CA GLU A 174 8.74 -13.04 -2.21
C GLU A 174 9.21 -12.28 -3.47
N LEU A 175 8.30 -11.58 -4.14
CA LEU A 175 8.63 -10.77 -5.33
C LEU A 175 9.25 -9.41 -4.99
N LEU A 176 9.29 -9.01 -3.71
CA LEU A 176 9.78 -7.70 -3.30
C LEU A 176 11.22 -7.40 -3.77
N PRO A 177 12.22 -8.29 -3.59
CA PRO A 177 13.59 -8.02 -4.07
C PRO A 177 13.65 -7.84 -5.59
N GLU A 178 12.89 -8.65 -6.33
CA GLU A 178 12.81 -8.58 -7.80
C GLU A 178 12.17 -7.26 -8.27
N ALA A 179 11.18 -6.75 -7.54
CA ALA A 179 10.53 -5.48 -7.85
C ALA A 179 11.46 -4.29 -7.59
N VAL A 180 12.17 -4.28 -6.45
CA VAL A 180 13.14 -3.24 -6.11
C VAL A 180 14.31 -3.23 -7.11
N ALA A 181 14.76 -4.40 -7.57
CA ALA A 181 15.80 -4.50 -8.60
C ALA A 181 15.42 -3.88 -9.95
N ARG A 182 14.13 -3.69 -10.23
CA ARG A 182 13.65 -3.00 -11.44
C ARG A 182 13.65 -1.47 -11.33
N VAL A 183 13.82 -0.93 -10.14
CA VAL A 183 14.01 0.52 -9.96
C VAL A 183 15.43 0.89 -10.41
N PRO A 184 15.63 1.93 -11.25
CA PRO A 184 16.95 2.41 -11.63
C PRO A 184 17.87 2.64 -10.42
N ALA A 185 19.15 2.28 -10.53
CA ALA A 185 20.08 2.27 -9.39
C ALA A 185 20.35 3.67 -8.80
N ASP A 186 20.17 4.72 -9.59
CA ASP A 186 20.31 6.13 -9.24
C ASP A 186 19.03 6.75 -8.64
N ALA A 187 17.93 6.01 -8.59
CA ALA A 187 16.69 6.41 -7.92
C ALA A 187 16.53 5.75 -6.54
N LEU A 188 15.82 6.40 -5.63
CA LEU A 188 15.41 5.75 -4.38
C LEU A 188 14.25 4.79 -4.66
N ALA A 189 14.40 3.51 -4.31
CA ALA A 189 13.27 2.60 -4.30
C ALA A 189 12.40 2.88 -3.05
N VAL A 190 11.15 3.24 -3.27
CA VAL A 190 10.17 3.52 -2.21
C VAL A 190 9.10 2.44 -2.25
N VAL A 191 9.16 1.54 -1.28
CA VAL A 191 8.19 0.47 -1.07
C VAL A 191 6.99 1.02 -0.30
N THR A 192 5.77 0.77 -0.78
CA THR A 192 4.53 1.16 -0.11
C THR A 192 3.71 -0.06 0.31
N THR A 193 3.10 0.03 1.49
CA THR A 193 2.10 -0.94 1.96
C THR A 193 0.90 -0.20 2.56
N THR A 194 -0.29 -0.35 1.96
CA THR A 194 -1.52 0.32 2.40
C THR A 194 -2.60 -0.70 2.79
N TRP A 195 -2.67 -1.04 4.08
CA TRP A 195 -3.46 -2.15 4.64
C TRP A 195 -3.17 -3.53 4.02
N ALA A 196 -2.08 -3.66 3.27
CA ALA A 196 -1.68 -4.88 2.60
C ALA A 196 -1.15 -5.90 3.62
N LEU A 197 -0.37 -5.46 4.61
CA LEU A 197 0.23 -6.38 5.58
C LEU A 197 -0.82 -7.00 6.51
N SER A 198 -1.95 -6.33 6.72
CA SER A 198 -3.07 -6.86 7.51
C SER A 198 -3.64 -8.17 6.95
N GLN A 199 -3.44 -8.40 5.65
CA GLN A 199 -3.87 -9.57 4.90
C GLN A 199 -2.94 -10.77 5.06
N LEU A 200 -1.76 -10.55 5.63
CA LEU A 200 -0.73 -11.57 5.83
C LEU A 200 -0.74 -12.07 7.28
N PRO A 201 -0.44 -13.37 7.52
CA PRO A 201 -0.15 -13.87 8.87
C PRO A 201 1.13 -13.21 9.42
N LEU A 202 1.30 -13.22 10.74
CA LEU A 202 2.42 -12.55 11.42
C LEU A 202 3.79 -12.98 10.87
N GLU A 203 3.98 -14.27 10.64
CA GLU A 203 5.22 -14.83 10.08
C GLU A 203 5.56 -14.22 8.72
N GLN A 204 4.57 -14.01 7.86
CA GLN A 204 4.75 -13.38 6.56
C GLN A 204 5.04 -11.88 6.67
N ARG A 205 4.51 -11.20 7.69
CA ARG A 205 4.88 -9.80 7.99
C ARG A 205 6.33 -9.69 8.44
N LEU A 206 6.81 -10.62 9.27
CA LEU A 206 8.22 -10.67 9.66
C LEU A 206 9.11 -11.03 8.47
N ARG A 207 8.65 -11.95 7.61
CA ARG A 207 9.33 -12.30 6.35
C ARG A 207 9.43 -11.11 5.41
N PHE A 208 8.41 -10.24 5.36
CA PHE A 208 8.48 -8.98 4.62
C PHE A 208 9.67 -8.10 5.05
N LEU A 209 9.97 -7.97 6.35
CA LEU A 209 11.15 -7.22 6.79
C LEU A 209 12.45 -7.84 6.29
N HIS A 210 12.55 -9.17 6.31
CA HIS A 210 13.72 -9.86 5.78
C HIS A 210 13.88 -9.64 4.28
N ARG A 211 12.79 -9.72 3.51
CA ARG A 211 12.80 -9.44 2.07
C ARG A 211 13.08 -7.98 1.73
N LEU A 212 12.65 -7.05 2.58
CA LEU A 212 12.97 -5.64 2.45
C LEU A 212 14.48 -5.39 2.69
N ASP A 213 15.08 -6.07 3.67
CA ASP A 213 16.51 -6.03 3.92
C ASP A 213 17.32 -6.63 2.76
N ASP A 214 16.92 -7.82 2.27
CA ASP A 214 17.49 -8.45 1.06
C ASP A 214 17.45 -7.49 -0.14
N ALA A 215 16.33 -6.79 -0.34
CA ALA A 215 16.15 -5.84 -1.42
C ALA A 215 17.03 -4.57 -1.29
N ALA A 216 17.41 -4.21 -0.06
CA ALA A 216 18.29 -3.10 0.25
C ALA A 216 19.78 -3.48 0.20
N ALA A 217 20.11 -4.73 -0.16
CA ALA A 217 21.49 -5.17 -0.34
C ALA A 217 22.18 -4.38 -1.48
N GLY A 218 22.91 -3.32 -1.11
CA GLY A 218 23.70 -2.50 -2.03
C GLY A 218 23.05 -1.18 -2.47
N ARG A 219 21.88 -0.81 -1.93
CA ARG A 219 21.23 0.49 -2.20
C ARG A 219 20.31 0.91 -1.05
N PRO A 220 20.09 2.22 -0.83
CA PRO A 220 19.06 2.66 0.10
C PRO A 220 17.66 2.28 -0.43
N VAL A 221 16.81 1.79 0.47
CA VAL A 221 15.40 1.53 0.21
C VAL A 221 14.58 2.21 1.29
N ALA A 222 13.54 2.95 0.88
CA ALA A 222 12.55 3.49 1.80
C ALA A 222 11.32 2.58 1.84
N TRP A 223 10.70 2.47 3.02
CA TRP A 223 9.40 1.83 3.18
C TRP A 223 8.42 2.79 3.85
N VAL A 224 7.33 3.08 3.16
CA VAL A 224 6.22 3.89 3.65
C VAL A 224 5.02 2.99 3.90
N SER A 225 4.55 2.93 5.14
CA SER A 225 3.42 2.08 5.53
C SER A 225 2.23 2.89 6.01
N ALA A 226 1.02 2.55 5.58
CA ALA A 226 -0.23 2.97 6.20
C ALA A 226 -0.99 1.72 6.66
N GLU A 227 -0.76 1.33 7.90
CA GLU A 227 -1.18 0.01 8.41
C GLU A 227 -1.87 0.13 9.76
N GLY A 228 -2.74 -0.84 10.08
CA GLY A 228 -3.38 -0.90 11.40
C GLY A 228 -2.34 -0.89 12.53
N VAL A 229 -2.72 -0.38 13.71
CA VAL A 229 -1.80 -0.31 14.86
C VAL A 229 -1.19 -1.69 15.16
N GLY A 230 0.14 -1.78 15.11
CA GLY A 230 0.90 -3.01 15.35
C GLY A 230 0.84 -4.05 14.22
N VAL A 231 0.38 -3.66 13.02
CA VAL A 231 0.39 -4.52 11.82
C VAL A 231 1.72 -4.44 11.09
N ALA A 232 2.23 -3.22 10.83
CA ALA A 232 3.55 -3.02 10.25
C ALA A 232 4.64 -3.35 11.29
N PRO A 233 5.43 -4.41 11.09
CA PRO A 233 6.50 -4.75 12.01
C PRO A 233 7.59 -3.66 11.99
N ALA A 234 8.32 -3.50 13.10
CA ALA A 234 9.31 -2.44 13.35
C ALA A 234 8.80 -0.98 13.41
N VAL A 235 7.60 -0.67 12.89
CA VAL A 235 7.01 0.67 13.00
C VAL A 235 6.45 0.89 14.42
N PRO A 236 6.88 1.94 15.16
CA PRO A 236 6.37 2.23 16.50
C PRO A 236 4.85 2.45 16.54
N THR A 237 4.17 1.97 17.58
CA THR A 237 2.70 2.14 17.70
C THR A 237 2.27 3.46 18.34
N LEU A 238 3.22 4.31 18.74
CA LEU A 238 2.96 5.57 19.47
C LEU A 238 2.18 5.37 20.80
N GLY A 239 2.23 4.17 21.38
CA GLY A 239 1.46 3.81 22.57
C GLY A 239 -0.01 3.47 22.28
N ASP A 240 -0.43 3.49 21.01
CA ASP A 240 -1.79 3.16 20.62
C ASP A 240 -2.07 1.65 20.74
N ARG A 241 -3.34 1.32 20.94
CA ARG A 241 -3.79 -0.09 21.04
C ARG A 241 -4.18 -0.62 19.66
N ARG A 242 -4.14 -1.94 19.52
CA ARG A 242 -4.73 -2.61 18.35
C ARG A 242 -6.23 -2.28 18.29
N ALA A 243 -6.76 -2.23 17.07
CA ALA A 243 -8.17 -1.92 16.78
C ALA A 243 -8.65 -0.53 17.30
N SER A 244 -7.75 0.46 17.43
CA SER A 244 -8.12 1.83 17.81
C SER A 244 -8.91 2.63 16.75
N GLY A 245 -9.32 2.00 15.64
CA GLY A 245 -10.07 2.67 14.56
C GLY A 245 -9.21 3.57 13.66
N HIS A 246 -7.89 3.52 13.80
CA HIS A 246 -6.93 4.27 12.97
C HIS A 246 -5.74 3.40 12.56
N SER A 247 -4.97 3.93 11.63
CA SER A 247 -3.73 3.33 11.11
C SER A 247 -2.55 4.23 11.45
N ILE A 248 -1.38 3.62 11.61
CA ILE A 248 -0.11 4.32 11.80
C ILE A 248 0.49 4.59 10.42
N ILE A 249 0.95 5.82 10.22
CA ILE A 249 1.78 6.19 9.08
C ILE A 249 3.22 5.96 9.52
N GLY A 250 3.85 4.95 8.95
CA GLY A 250 5.24 4.58 9.19
C GLY A 250 6.13 5.05 8.04
N LEU A 251 7.33 5.49 8.39
CA LEU A 251 8.41 5.76 7.45
C LEU A 251 9.64 5.02 7.95
N ALA A 252 10.20 4.17 7.11
CA ALA A 252 11.44 3.48 7.40
C ALA A 252 12.46 3.66 6.28
N LEU A 253 13.73 3.75 6.66
CA LEU A 253 14.87 3.74 5.75
C LEU A 253 15.73 2.53 6.07
N VAL A 254 16.06 1.76 5.03
CA VAL A 254 17.02 0.66 5.11
C VAL A 254 18.28 1.08 4.39
N GLU A 255 19.37 1.18 5.15
CA GLU A 255 20.70 1.50 4.64
C GLU A 255 21.72 0.63 5.36
N GLN A 256 22.63 -0.02 4.61
CA GLN A 256 23.70 -0.86 5.17
C GLN A 256 23.20 -1.90 6.20
N SER A 257 22.11 -2.61 5.88
CA SER A 257 21.45 -3.59 6.77
C SER A 257 20.93 -3.01 8.10
N THR A 258 20.77 -1.68 8.18
CA THR A 258 20.17 -1.00 9.33
C THR A 258 18.81 -0.45 8.93
N LEU A 259 17.74 -0.99 9.52
CA LEU A 259 16.38 -0.48 9.40
C LEU A 259 16.13 0.59 10.47
N ARG A 260 15.93 1.84 10.06
CA ARG A 260 15.47 2.93 10.92
C ARG A 260 14.02 3.23 10.62
N ALA A 261 13.11 2.81 11.50
CA ALA A 261 11.69 3.01 11.36
C ALA A 261 11.15 4.01 12.39
N GLU A 262 10.25 4.89 11.93
CA GLU A 262 9.53 5.83 12.78
C GLU A 262 8.05 5.89 12.41
N ALA A 263 7.24 6.28 13.37
CA ALA A 263 5.84 6.60 13.13
C ALA A 263 5.69 8.11 12.95
N VAL A 264 5.42 8.52 11.72
CA VAL A 264 5.32 9.94 11.34
C VAL A 264 3.92 10.51 11.56
N GLY A 265 2.92 9.67 11.73
CA GLY A 265 1.54 10.12 11.87
C GLY A 265 0.52 9.02 12.07
N ARG A 266 -0.74 9.43 11.99
CA ARG A 266 -1.92 8.56 12.06
C ARG A 266 -2.88 8.91 10.93
N CYS A 267 -3.61 7.94 10.42
CA CYS A 267 -4.72 8.20 9.50
C CYS A 267 -5.97 7.39 9.87
N TRP A 268 -7.13 7.96 9.53
CA TRP A 268 -8.46 7.39 9.72
C TRP A 268 -9.18 7.34 8.39
N SER A 269 -10.27 6.57 8.33
CA SER A 269 -11.19 6.55 7.18
C SER A 269 -10.46 6.35 5.85
N ARG A 270 -9.49 5.43 5.84
CA ARG A 270 -8.64 5.10 4.67
C ARG A 270 -7.90 6.28 4.04
N GLY A 271 -7.54 7.29 4.84
CA GLY A 271 -6.73 8.43 4.41
C GLY A 271 -7.50 9.75 4.26
N ARG A 272 -8.82 9.76 4.46
CA ARG A 272 -9.63 10.99 4.41
C ARG A 272 -9.38 11.94 5.59
N LEU A 273 -8.82 11.43 6.67
CA LEU A 273 -8.41 12.21 7.85
C LEU A 273 -7.03 11.73 8.29
N LEU A 274 -6.09 12.64 8.52
CA LEU A 274 -4.76 12.30 9.01
C LEU A 274 -4.21 13.31 10.01
N SER A 275 -3.24 12.88 10.80
CA SER A 275 -2.50 13.69 11.76
C SER A 275 -1.01 13.44 11.53
N TRP A 276 -0.24 14.51 11.36
CA TRP A 276 1.21 14.44 11.26
C TRP A 276 1.84 14.71 12.63
N LEU A 277 2.81 13.91 13.01
CA LEU A 277 3.40 13.90 14.36
C LEU A 277 4.91 14.06 14.33
N ALA A 278 5.57 13.70 13.22
CA ALA A 278 6.98 14.01 13.04
C ALA A 278 7.19 15.54 13.03
N PRO A 279 8.31 16.05 13.58
CA PRO A 279 8.67 17.45 13.41
C PRO A 279 8.84 17.75 11.92
N ALA A 280 8.39 18.92 11.48
CA ALA A 280 8.67 19.42 10.13
C ALA A 280 10.16 19.79 10.07
N GLY A 281 11.03 18.83 9.76
CA GLY A 281 12.46 19.01 9.55
C GLY A 281 13.24 19.53 10.78
N SER A 282 13.87 18.63 11.53
CA SER A 282 15.16 18.96 12.15
C SER A 282 16.24 18.66 11.11
N PRO A 283 17.25 19.54 10.91
CA PRO A 283 18.44 19.10 10.20
C PRO A 283 19.07 17.95 11.02
N THR A 284 19.42 16.86 10.35
CA THR A 284 20.33 15.86 10.93
C THR A 284 21.61 16.59 11.38
N PRO A 285 22.14 16.32 12.57
CA PRO A 285 23.35 16.96 13.08
C PRO A 285 24.57 16.73 12.18
#